data_AF-A0A845YQG3-F1
#
_entry.id   AF-A0A845YQG3-F1
#
_cell.length_a   1.000
_cell.length_b   1.000
_cell.length_c   1.000
_cell.angle_alpha   90.00
_cell.angle_beta   90.00
_cell.angle_gamma   90.00
#
_symmetry.space_group_name_H-M   'P 1'
#
loop_
_entity.id
_entity.type
_entity.pdbx_description
1 polymer ?
#
loop_
_entity_poly.entity_id
_entity_poly.type
_entity_poly.pdbx_seq_one_letter_code
_entity_poly.pdbx_strand_id
1 'polypeptide(L)'
;MEKESNLEAQLILRTELEISQKMDEVIKEIQKIAEEFSIAQKDKKSPFRNVLATATESGTSLEAIKNYIRYQVGRSGSSPIWKEEKNQKLFASAVVEHINGLLNETTEDILRKIKKNTSVKNPLNDYLENKENSEQYKKNLHLKLTQLYLGYLAREHTALVGEIKANQNP
;
A
#
# COMPACT_ATOMS: atom_id res chain seq x y z
N MET A 1 21.63 -18.28 14.87
CA MET A 1 21.77 -18.41 13.41
C MET A 1 20.71 -19.34 12.77
N GLU A 2 20.79 -20.67 12.87
CA GLU A 2 19.83 -21.56 12.18
C GLU A 2 18.38 -21.49 12.73
N LYS A 3 18.22 -21.34 14.06
CA LYS A 3 16.91 -21.14 14.71
C LYS A 3 16.26 -19.79 14.40
N GLU A 4 17.06 -18.72 14.33
CA GLU A 4 16.56 -17.36 14.00
C GLU A 4 16.13 -17.28 12.54
N SER A 5 16.93 -17.86 11.62
CA SER A 5 16.59 -17.96 10.20
C SER A 5 15.27 -18.72 9.98
N ASN A 6 14.98 -19.75 10.77
CA ASN A 6 13.71 -20.49 10.71
C ASN A 6 12.52 -19.65 11.21
N LEU A 7 12.68 -18.91 12.31
CA LEU A 7 11.61 -18.03 12.82
C LEU A 7 11.28 -16.90 11.85
N GLU A 8 12.30 -16.28 11.26
CA GLU A 8 12.14 -15.26 10.24
C GLU A 8 11.41 -15.81 9.01
N ALA A 9 11.83 -16.98 8.50
CA ALA A 9 11.17 -17.63 7.38
C ALA A 9 9.69 -17.97 7.68
N GLN A 10 9.37 -18.44 8.89
CA GLN A 10 7.98 -18.69 9.29
C GLN A 10 7.15 -17.41 9.34
N LEU A 11 7.71 -16.32 9.89
CA LEU A 11 7.02 -15.03 9.96
C LEU A 11 6.78 -14.47 8.55
N ILE A 12 7.78 -14.53 7.67
CA ILE A 12 7.67 -14.10 6.27
C ILE A 12 6.55 -14.89 5.57
N LEU A 13 6.58 -16.22 5.65
CA LEU A 13 5.57 -17.07 4.99
C LEU A 13 4.15 -16.73 5.45
N ARG A 14 3.93 -16.63 6.77
CA ARG A 14 2.62 -16.31 7.35
C ARG A 14 2.17 -14.90 6.96
N THR A 15 3.11 -13.96 6.92
CA THR A 15 2.85 -12.58 6.50
C THR A 15 2.40 -12.53 5.05
N GLU A 16 3.14 -13.17 4.14
CA GLU A 16 2.80 -13.17 2.71
C GLU A 16 1.44 -13.84 2.43
N LEU A 17 1.12 -14.92 3.15
CA LEU A 17 -0.21 -15.56 3.05
C LEU A 17 -1.34 -14.61 3.49
N GLU A 18 -1.19 -13.93 4.62
CA GLU A 18 -2.21 -13.02 5.13
C GLU A 18 -2.31 -11.73 4.29
N ILE A 19 -1.18 -11.21 3.78
CA ILE A 19 -1.17 -10.12 2.80
C ILE A 19 -1.96 -10.55 1.57
N SER A 20 -1.68 -11.73 1.00
CA SER A 20 -2.37 -12.19 -0.21
C SER A 20 -3.89 -12.22 -0.04
N GLN A 21 -4.38 -12.66 1.13
CA GLN A 21 -5.81 -12.68 1.41
C GLN A 21 -6.41 -11.29 1.58
N LYS A 22 -5.69 -10.38 2.25
CA LYS A 22 -6.18 -9.02 2.50
C LYS A 22 -6.05 -8.09 1.31
N MET A 23 -5.12 -8.35 0.40
CA MET A 23 -4.94 -7.52 -0.78
C MET A 23 -6.15 -7.55 -1.70
N ASP A 24 -6.95 -8.61 -1.73
CA ASP A 24 -8.20 -8.64 -2.51
C ASP A 24 -9.21 -7.57 -2.06
N GLU A 25 -9.31 -7.33 -0.74
CA GLU A 25 -10.15 -6.27 -0.16
C GLU A 25 -9.56 -4.88 -0.48
N VAL A 26 -8.24 -4.74 -0.32
CA VAL A 26 -7.53 -3.48 -0.62
C VAL A 26 -7.63 -3.10 -2.10
N ILE A 27 -7.55 -4.08 -3.01
CA ILE A 27 -7.67 -3.86 -4.45
C ILE A 27 -9.05 -3.31 -4.82
N LYS A 28 -10.12 -3.78 -4.15
CA LYS A 28 -11.46 -3.21 -4.36
C LYS A 28 -11.51 -1.73 -3.97
N GLU A 29 -10.86 -1.35 -2.87
CA GLU A 29 -10.77 0.06 -2.47
C GLU A 29 -9.90 0.89 -3.44
N ILE A 30 -8.86 0.29 -4.03
CA ILE A 30 -8.06 0.89 -5.11
C ILE A 30 -8.92 1.14 -6.35
N GLN A 31 -9.75 0.17 -6.74
CA GLN A 31 -10.64 0.31 -7.90
C GLN A 31 -11.68 1.42 -7.66
N LYS A 32 -12.29 1.45 -6.48
CA LYS A 32 -13.25 2.51 -6.10
C LYS A 32 -12.64 3.91 -6.18
N ILE A 33 -11.47 4.12 -5.58
CA ILE A 33 -10.82 5.44 -5.64
C ILE A 33 -10.34 5.79 -7.06
N ALA A 34 -9.94 4.79 -7.85
CA ALA A 34 -9.56 4.98 -9.25
C ALA A 34 -10.75 5.47 -10.10
N GLU A 35 -11.93 4.87 -9.90
CA GLU A 35 -13.18 5.25 -10.54
C GLU A 35 -13.68 6.62 -10.07
N GLU A 36 -13.78 6.83 -8.75
CA GLU A 36 -14.26 8.08 -8.15
C GLU A 36 -13.51 9.30 -8.68
N PHE A 37 -12.18 9.20 -8.75
CA PHE A 37 -11.31 10.27 -9.24
C PHE A 37 -11.04 10.20 -10.74
N SER A 38 -11.55 9.19 -11.43
CA SER A 38 -11.39 9.00 -12.87
C SER A 38 -9.92 9.08 -13.31
N ILE A 39 -9.05 8.34 -12.62
CA ILE A 39 -7.59 8.56 -12.63
C ILE A 39 -6.94 8.41 -14.01
N ALA A 40 -7.61 7.72 -14.95
CA ALA A 40 -7.12 7.48 -16.31
C ALA A 40 -7.49 8.57 -17.34
N GLN A 41 -8.35 9.53 -17.00
CA GLN A 41 -8.86 10.49 -17.98
C GLN A 41 -7.83 11.56 -18.40
N LYS A 42 -6.99 11.99 -17.46
CA LYS A 42 -6.10 13.15 -17.67
C LYS A 42 -4.69 12.75 -18.11
N ASP A 43 -4.19 11.62 -17.63
CA ASP A 43 -2.79 11.24 -17.79
C ASP A 43 -2.63 9.99 -18.68
N LYS A 44 -1.91 10.16 -19.80
CA LYS A 44 -1.57 9.03 -20.70
C LYS A 44 -0.45 8.13 -20.16
N LYS A 45 0.32 8.62 -19.17
CA LYS A 45 1.42 7.91 -18.51
C LYS A 45 1.09 7.83 -17.02
N SER A 46 1.43 6.72 -16.38
CA SER A 46 1.11 6.50 -14.96
C SER A 46 1.78 7.54 -14.06
N PRO A 47 1.00 8.40 -13.36
CA PRO A 47 1.54 9.44 -12.47
C PRO A 47 2.07 8.85 -11.16
N PHE A 48 1.79 7.57 -10.91
CA PHE A 48 2.15 6.83 -9.71
C PHE A 48 3.59 6.32 -9.71
N ARG A 49 4.24 6.23 -10.88
CA ARG A 49 5.59 5.64 -11.01
C ARG A 49 6.61 6.31 -10.09
N ASN A 50 6.60 7.63 -9.99
CA ASN A 50 7.56 8.37 -9.15
C ASN A 50 7.27 8.16 -7.66
N VAL A 51 6.00 8.11 -7.27
CA VAL A 51 5.60 7.84 -5.89
C VAL A 51 5.99 6.41 -5.49
N LEU A 52 5.76 5.45 -6.38
CA LEU A 52 6.17 4.06 -6.18
C LEU A 52 7.70 3.96 -6.06
N ALA A 53 8.45 4.63 -6.94
CA ALA A 53 9.91 4.66 -6.88
C ALA A 53 10.39 5.14 -5.51
N THR A 54 9.89 6.29 -5.04
CA THR A 54 10.18 6.80 -3.69
C THR A 54 9.81 5.81 -2.60
N ALA A 55 8.65 5.15 -2.69
CA ALA A 55 8.21 4.16 -1.72
C ALA A 55 9.10 2.89 -1.69
N THR A 56 9.79 2.57 -2.78
CA THR A 56 10.70 1.42 -2.89
C THR A 56 12.16 1.75 -2.65
N GLU A 57 12.51 3.03 -2.44
CA GLU A 57 13.87 3.43 -2.07
C GLU A 57 14.24 2.89 -0.68
N SER A 58 15.48 2.41 -0.56
CA SER A 58 16.01 1.88 0.69
C SER A 58 16.02 2.95 1.78
N GLY A 59 15.45 2.63 2.94
CA GLY A 59 15.39 3.54 4.08
C GLY A 59 14.24 4.55 4.05
N THR A 60 13.37 4.51 3.04
CA THR A 60 12.17 5.36 3.00
C THR A 60 11.20 5.01 4.13
N SER A 61 10.68 6.04 4.81
CA SER A 61 9.65 5.91 5.83
C SER A 61 8.25 6.19 5.27
N LEU A 62 7.21 5.70 5.97
CA LEU A 62 5.82 6.00 5.64
C LEU A 62 5.54 7.52 5.61
N GLU A 63 6.13 8.29 6.52
CA GLU A 63 5.98 9.75 6.52
C GLU A 63 6.62 10.39 5.29
N ALA A 64 7.79 9.90 4.85
CA ALA A 64 8.42 10.38 3.63
C ALA A 64 7.53 10.14 2.40
N ILE A 65 6.92 8.95 2.30
CA ILE A 65 5.97 8.62 1.21
C ILE A 65 4.76 9.54 1.24
N LYS A 66 4.12 9.70 2.41
CA LYS A 66 2.95 10.57 2.57
C LYS A 66 3.26 12.03 2.23
N ASN A 67 4.41 12.53 2.68
CA ASN A 67 4.86 13.88 2.36
C ASN A 67 5.17 14.05 0.87
N TYR A 68 5.76 13.04 0.24
CA TYR A 68 6.00 13.04 -1.20
C TYR A 68 4.70 13.11 -2.01
N ILE A 69 3.66 12.39 -1.58
CA ILE A 69 2.32 12.43 -2.19
C ILE A 69 1.70 13.82 -2.02
N ARG A 70 1.71 14.38 -0.80
CA ARG A 70 1.22 15.75 -0.54
C ARG A 70 1.97 16.79 -1.36
N TYR A 71 3.28 16.63 -1.51
CA TYR A 71 4.11 17.51 -2.31
C TYR A 71 3.70 17.52 -3.80
N GLN A 72 3.17 16.41 -4.34
CA GLN A 72 2.69 16.38 -5.73
C GLN A 72 1.55 17.38 -5.99
N VAL A 73 0.79 17.76 -4.96
CA VAL A 73 -0.29 18.76 -5.08
C VAL A 73 0.27 20.14 -5.42
N GLY A 74 1.36 20.56 -4.77
CA GLY A 74 1.98 21.88 -4.97
C GLY A 74 3.04 21.91 -6.08
N ARG A 75 3.58 20.74 -6.47
CA ARG A 75 4.69 20.67 -7.42
C ARG A 75 4.29 21.17 -8.80
N SER A 76 5.16 21.98 -9.41
CA SER A 76 5.04 22.37 -10.82
C SER A 76 5.37 21.18 -11.74
N GLY A 77 4.54 20.95 -12.76
CA GLY A 77 4.71 19.83 -13.70
C GLY A 77 4.35 18.44 -13.12
N SER A 78 3.74 18.38 -11.93
CA SER A 78 3.11 17.14 -11.47
C SER A 78 1.85 16.84 -12.29
N SER A 79 1.47 15.57 -12.32
CA SER A 79 0.24 15.16 -12.99
C SER A 79 -0.98 15.85 -12.34
N PRO A 80 -1.98 16.25 -13.15
CA PRO A 80 -3.18 16.90 -12.66
C PRO A 80 -3.97 16.05 -11.67
N ILE A 81 -3.87 14.72 -11.74
CA ILE A 81 -4.68 13.84 -10.90
C ILE A 81 -4.43 14.06 -9.42
N TRP A 82 -3.21 14.42 -9.03
CA TRP A 82 -2.87 14.69 -7.62
C TRP A 82 -3.66 15.86 -7.03
N LYS A 83 -4.14 16.76 -7.89
CA LYS A 83 -4.93 17.95 -7.54
C LYS A 83 -6.41 17.76 -7.89
N GLU A 84 -6.80 16.60 -8.39
CA GLU A 84 -8.20 16.32 -8.70
C GLU A 84 -9.01 16.32 -7.41
N GLU A 85 -10.09 17.09 -7.42
CA GLU A 85 -10.99 17.23 -6.30
C GLU A 85 -12.35 16.60 -6.62
N LYS A 86 -12.79 15.69 -5.76
CA LYS A 86 -14.12 15.09 -5.79
C LYS A 86 -14.70 15.16 -4.39
N ASN A 87 -15.97 15.55 -4.27
CA ASN A 87 -16.65 15.63 -2.97
C ASN A 87 -15.85 16.40 -1.90
N GLN A 88 -15.26 17.54 -2.28
CA GLN A 88 -14.42 18.39 -1.41
C GLN A 88 -13.12 17.73 -0.91
N LYS A 89 -12.66 16.68 -1.61
CA LYS A 89 -11.48 15.90 -1.23
C LYS A 89 -10.53 15.77 -2.40
N LEU A 90 -9.26 16.08 -2.16
CA LEU A 90 -8.19 15.86 -3.14
C LEU A 90 -7.85 14.38 -3.22
N PHE A 91 -7.56 13.91 -4.43
CA PHE A 91 -7.07 12.55 -4.66
C PHE A 91 -5.83 12.23 -3.82
N ALA A 92 -4.85 13.14 -3.77
CA ALA A 92 -3.66 12.98 -2.94
C ALA A 92 -4.00 12.77 -1.45
N SER A 93 -5.00 13.50 -0.93
CA SER A 93 -5.48 13.35 0.45
C SER A 93 -6.16 12.01 0.66
N ALA A 94 -7.01 11.58 -0.28
CA ALA A 94 -7.67 10.28 -0.23
C ALA A 94 -6.67 9.11 -0.24
N VAL A 95 -5.62 9.18 -1.06
CA VAL A 95 -4.52 8.19 -1.05
C VAL A 95 -3.82 8.17 0.31
N VAL A 96 -3.51 9.32 0.90
CA VAL A 96 -2.87 9.41 2.22
C VAL A 96 -3.77 8.88 3.33
N GLU A 97 -5.08 9.08 3.23
CA GLU A 97 -6.06 8.52 4.17
C GLU A 97 -6.15 6.99 4.07
N HIS A 98 -6.12 6.41 2.85
CA HIS A 98 -6.01 4.95 2.71
C HIS A 98 -4.73 4.43 3.36
N ILE A 99 -3.60 5.13 3.19
CA ILE A 99 -2.35 4.75 3.85
C ILE A 99 -2.49 4.80 5.38
N ASN A 100 -3.06 5.87 5.96
CA ASN A 100 -3.16 6.02 7.41
C ASN A 100 -4.24 5.15 8.07
N GLY A 101 -5.38 4.98 7.41
CA GLY A 101 -6.55 4.26 7.94
C GLY A 101 -6.55 2.81 7.46
N LEU A 102 -7.03 2.60 6.24
CA LEU A 102 -7.22 1.28 5.63
C LEU A 102 -6.00 0.36 5.79
N LEU A 103 -4.81 0.83 5.44
CA LEU A 103 -3.60 -0.01 5.50
C LEU A 103 -3.10 -0.23 6.94
N ASN A 104 -3.34 0.71 7.85
CA ASN A 104 -3.04 0.52 9.26
C ASN A 104 -3.99 -0.51 9.89
N GLU A 105 -5.29 -0.42 9.60
CA GLU A 105 -6.28 -1.42 10.03
C GLU A 105 -5.94 -2.81 9.48
N THR A 106 -5.56 -2.88 8.20
CA THR A 106 -5.10 -4.12 7.56
C THR A 106 -3.85 -4.69 8.24
N THR A 107 -2.91 -3.82 8.62
CA THR A 107 -1.69 -4.20 9.37
C THR A 107 -2.04 -4.82 10.72
N GLU A 108 -2.91 -4.18 11.49
CA GLU A 108 -3.36 -4.67 12.80
C GLU A 108 -4.14 -5.99 12.69
N ASP A 109 -4.97 -6.14 11.66
CA ASP A 109 -5.71 -7.36 11.38
C ASP A 109 -4.78 -8.53 11.03
N ILE A 110 -3.79 -8.31 10.16
CA ILE A 110 -2.80 -9.34 9.81
C ILE A 110 -2.01 -9.77 11.05
N LEU A 111 -1.51 -8.81 11.85
CA LEU A 111 -0.79 -9.14 13.08
C LEU A 111 -1.66 -9.97 14.03
N ARG A 112 -2.93 -9.57 14.21
CA ARG A 112 -3.88 -10.29 15.07
C ARG A 112 -4.11 -11.72 14.60
N LYS A 113 -4.26 -11.93 13.29
CA LYS A 113 -4.43 -13.26 12.70
C LYS A 113 -3.17 -14.12 12.85
N ILE A 114 -1.99 -13.56 12.62
CA ILE A 114 -0.72 -14.27 12.79
C ILE A 114 -0.58 -14.72 14.25
N LYS A 115 -0.83 -13.84 15.22
CA LYS A 115 -0.83 -14.18 16.66
C LYS A 115 -1.83 -15.28 16.98
N LYS A 116 -3.08 -15.16 16.51
CA LYS A 116 -4.14 -16.16 16.75
C LYS A 116 -3.83 -17.54 16.15
N ASN A 117 -3.20 -17.57 14.97
CA ASN A 117 -2.89 -18.80 14.24
C ASN A 117 -1.52 -19.38 14.61
N THR A 118 -0.86 -18.83 15.63
CA THR A 118 0.42 -19.30 16.15
C THR A 118 0.17 -19.98 17.50
N SER A 119 0.69 -21.19 17.66
CA SER A 119 0.60 -21.91 18.95
C SER A 119 1.30 -21.11 20.04
N VAL A 120 0.72 -21.06 21.25
CA VAL A 120 1.28 -20.37 22.42
C VAL A 120 2.72 -20.84 22.74
N LYS A 121 3.08 -22.08 22.37
CA LYS A 121 4.43 -22.63 22.57
C LYS A 121 5.40 -22.35 21.41
N ASN A 122 4.99 -21.62 20.38
CA ASN A 122 5.85 -21.29 19.25
C ASN A 122 6.68 -20.03 19.60
N PRO A 123 8.02 -20.05 19.47
CA PRO A 123 8.86 -18.90 19.76
C PRO A 123 8.53 -17.64 18.94
N LEU A 124 7.80 -17.78 17.83
CA LEU A 124 7.27 -16.66 17.08
C LEU A 124 6.27 -15.83 17.90
N ASN A 125 5.51 -16.47 18.78
CA ASN A 125 4.58 -15.76 19.65
C ASN A 125 5.34 -14.88 20.64
N ASP A 126 6.39 -15.41 21.28
CA ASP A 126 7.26 -14.64 22.18
C ASP A 126 7.91 -13.45 21.45
N TYR A 127 8.36 -13.67 20.21
CA TYR A 127 8.91 -12.60 19.36
C TYR A 127 7.88 -11.49 19.10
N LEU A 128 6.63 -11.84 18.79
CA LEU A 128 5.57 -10.88 18.48
C LEU A 128 4.89 -10.28 19.73
N GLU A 129 5.07 -10.87 20.91
CA GLU A 129 4.63 -10.31 22.20
C GLU A 129 5.61 -9.26 22.74
N ASN A 130 6.89 -9.36 22.36
CA ASN A 130 7.84 -8.29 22.61
C ASN A 130 7.38 -7.01 21.89
N LYS A 131 7.22 -5.92 22.67
CA LYS A 131 6.69 -4.64 22.18
C LYS A 131 7.55 -4.04 21.06
N GLU A 132 8.86 -4.04 21.19
CA GLU A 132 9.77 -3.45 20.20
C GLU A 132 9.71 -4.21 18.88
N ASN A 133 9.79 -5.54 18.95
CA ASN A 133 9.67 -6.41 17.77
C ASN A 133 8.31 -6.27 17.10
N SER A 134 7.22 -6.26 17.88
CA SER A 134 5.87 -6.08 17.35
C SER A 134 5.70 -4.73 16.64
N GLU A 135 6.21 -3.66 17.22
CA GLU A 135 6.12 -2.31 16.63
C GLU A 135 6.98 -2.20 15.36
N GLN A 136 8.18 -2.78 15.37
CA GLN A 136 9.02 -2.83 14.18
C GLN A 136 8.37 -3.67 13.07
N TYR A 137 7.79 -4.83 13.42
CA TYR A 137 7.07 -5.67 12.49
C TYR A 137 5.87 -4.94 11.86
N LYS A 138 5.05 -4.25 12.67
CA LYS A 138 3.93 -3.44 12.18
C LYS A 138 4.40 -2.37 11.20
N LYS A 139 5.46 -1.62 11.54
CA LYS A 139 6.02 -0.59 10.65
C LYS A 139 6.46 -1.17 9.31
N ASN A 140 7.15 -2.31 9.34
CA ASN A 140 7.62 -2.98 8.13
C ASN A 140 6.45 -3.51 7.29
N LEU A 141 5.45 -4.12 7.92
CA LEU A 141 4.25 -4.63 7.27
C LEU A 141 3.43 -3.49 6.65
N HIS A 142 3.24 -2.38 7.37
CA HIS A 142 2.51 -1.21 6.87
C HIS A 142 3.23 -0.56 5.67
N LEU A 143 4.56 -0.48 5.72
CA LEU A 143 5.37 -0.03 4.58
C LEU A 143 5.19 -0.96 3.38
N LYS A 144 5.26 -2.28 3.58
CA LYS A 144 5.06 -3.28 2.53
C LYS A 144 3.66 -3.16 1.89
N LEU A 145 2.62 -3.04 2.71
CA LEU A 145 1.25 -2.84 2.23
C LEU A 145 1.11 -1.53 1.45
N THR A 146 1.78 -0.46 1.88
CA THR A 146 1.80 0.83 1.17
C THR A 146 2.47 0.69 -0.21
N GLN A 147 3.59 0.00 -0.29
CA GLN A 147 4.27 -0.28 -1.57
C GLN A 147 3.39 -1.09 -2.51
N LEU A 148 2.74 -2.14 -2.00
CA LEU A 148 1.79 -2.95 -2.78
C LEU A 148 0.60 -2.12 -3.25
N TYR A 149 -0.02 -1.34 -2.37
CA TYR A 149 -1.12 -0.45 -2.68
C TYR A 149 -0.77 0.51 -3.82
N LEU A 150 0.37 1.20 -3.73
CA LEU A 150 0.84 2.12 -4.77
C LEU A 150 1.15 1.38 -6.09
N GLY A 151 1.69 0.17 -6.01
CA GLY A 151 1.94 -0.68 -7.17
C GLY A 151 0.65 -1.11 -7.88
N TYR A 152 -0.38 -1.50 -7.13
CA TYR A 152 -1.68 -1.84 -7.69
C TYR A 152 -2.41 -0.62 -8.24
N LEU A 153 -2.36 0.53 -7.57
CA LEU A 153 -2.91 1.79 -8.08
C LEU A 153 -2.25 2.20 -9.42
N ALA A 154 -0.93 2.01 -9.54
CA ALA A 154 -0.21 2.26 -10.79
C ALA A 154 -0.64 1.33 -11.93
N ARG A 155 -0.89 0.05 -11.62
CA ARG A 155 -1.38 -0.96 -12.57
C ARG A 155 -2.82 -0.66 -13.00
N GLU A 156 -3.69 -0.34 -12.05
CA GLU A 156 -5.10 0.00 -12.29
C GLU A 156 -5.22 1.17 -13.26
N HIS A 157 -4.49 2.26 -13.00
CA HIS A 157 -4.40 3.38 -13.94
C HIS A 157 -3.96 2.94 -15.33
N THR A 158 -2.95 2.07 -15.42
CA THR A 158 -2.41 1.62 -16.71
C THR A 158 -3.42 0.77 -17.47
N ALA A 159 -4.15 -0.10 -16.76
CA ALA A 159 -5.23 -0.90 -17.32
C ALA A 159 -6.35 -0.02 -17.88
N LEU A 160 -6.88 0.91 -17.07
CA LEU A 160 -7.93 1.85 -17.47
C LEU A 160 -7.51 2.71 -18.69
N VAL A 161 -6.27 3.21 -18.73
CA VAL A 161 -5.75 3.93 -19.91
C VAL A 161 -5.69 3.03 -21.15
N GLY A 162 -5.36 1.75 -20.98
CA GLY A 162 -5.34 0.76 -22.06
C GLY A 162 -6.74 0.50 -22.62
N GLU A 163 -7.73 0.30 -21.75
CA GLU A 163 -9.13 0.08 -22.11
C GLU A 163 -9.74 1.26 -22.87
N ILE A 164 -9.49 2.49 -22.39
CA ILE A 164 -9.95 3.72 -23.08
C ILE A 164 -9.40 3.77 -24.50
N LYS A 165 -8.13 3.42 -24.71
CA LYS A 165 -7.51 3.42 -26.05
C LYS A 165 -8.08 2.35 -26.97
N ALA A 166 -8.34 1.15 -26.43
CA ALA A 166 -8.94 0.06 -27.20
C ALA A 166 -10.36 0.44 -27.68
N ASN A 167 -11.15 1.06 -26.80
CA ASN A 167 -12.51 1.48 -27.13
C ASN A 167 -12.57 2.68 -28.10
N GLN A 168 -11.49 3.45 -28.24
CA GLN A 168 -11.41 4.60 -29.17
C GLN A 168 -10.94 4.20 -30.59
N ASN A 169 -10.40 2.99 -30.77
CA ASN A 169 -9.95 2.46 -32.07
C ASN A 169 -10.58 1.07 -32.31
N PRO A 170 -11.90 0.98 -32.61
CA PRO A 170 -12.58 -0.28 -32.88
C PRO A 170 -12.12 -0.96 -34.17
#